data_AF-A0A1M3IAA9-F1
#
_entry.id   AF-A0A1M3IAA9-F1
#
_cell.length_a   1.000
_cell.length_b   1.000
_cell.length_c   1.000
_cell.angle_alpha   90.00
_cell.angle_beta   90.00
_cell.angle_gamma   90.00
#
_symmetry.space_group_name_H-M   'P 1'
#
loop_
_entity.id
_entity.type
_entity.pdbx_description
1 polymer ?
#
loop_
_entity_poly.entity_id
_entity_poly.type
_entity_poly.pdbx_seq_one_letter_code
_entity_poly.pdbx_strand_id
1 'polypeptide(L)'
;MKRISSGLPALIALCCLATACNRQVSEAEDAVRYLMKDPDSARFREVSACPDDPTLIRGEYNARNGYGAYAGFQPFYHAADTGVVLLADEQFGEMTGRCYGTDAAGDPAIASPVDAARLAPDPLPIPADYEAAPEPQGTPRCLGDYCPCDTADPDYGGADETICADMKLGREVDDTILSAGATMRDVRRQIRTFDGESGGGF
;
A
#
# COMPACT_ATOMS: atom_id res chain seq x y z
N MET A 1 28.35 61.49 -39.43
CA MET A 1 27.04 60.79 -39.43
C MET A 1 27.28 59.28 -39.35
N LYS A 2 26.38 58.56 -38.66
CA LYS A 2 26.36 57.11 -38.29
C LYS A 2 27.14 56.75 -37.03
N ARG A 3 26.61 56.01 -36.06
CA ARG A 3 25.26 55.82 -35.45
C ARG A 3 25.57 54.93 -34.23
N ILE A 4 25.10 55.34 -33.05
CA ILE A 4 25.18 54.56 -31.80
C ILE A 4 24.20 53.38 -31.94
N SER A 5 24.58 52.16 -31.56
CA SER A 5 23.62 51.08 -31.32
C SER A 5 24.06 50.17 -30.18
N SER A 6 23.49 50.49 -29.02
CA SER A 6 23.36 49.69 -27.80
C SER A 6 22.59 48.39 -28.04
N GLY A 7 22.92 47.32 -27.30
CA GLY A 7 22.21 46.03 -27.40
C GLY A 7 22.65 44.97 -26.39
N LEU A 8 22.69 45.32 -25.10
CA LEU A 8 22.69 44.38 -23.96
C LEU A 8 21.58 44.94 -23.05
N PRO A 9 20.45 44.25 -22.78
CA PRO A 9 20.43 42.96 -22.07
C PRO A 9 19.23 42.03 -22.42
N ALA A 10 19.47 40.75 -22.72
CA ALA A 10 18.38 39.77 -22.87
C ALA A 10 18.69 38.43 -22.16
N LEU A 11 19.42 38.49 -21.04
CA LEU A 11 19.90 37.29 -20.34
C LEU A 11 19.61 37.30 -18.82
N ILE A 12 18.53 37.96 -18.38
CA ILE A 12 18.14 38.06 -16.95
C ILE A 12 16.73 37.49 -16.68
N ALA A 13 15.97 37.06 -17.68
CA ALA A 13 14.58 36.62 -17.48
C ALA A 13 14.39 35.11 -17.26
N LEU A 14 15.43 34.28 -17.36
CA LEU A 14 15.31 32.82 -17.27
C LEU A 14 15.66 32.23 -15.88
N CYS A 15 16.15 33.04 -14.94
CA CYS A 15 16.63 32.56 -13.64
C CYS A 15 15.58 32.57 -12.51
N CYS A 16 14.39 33.12 -12.74
CA CYS A 16 13.36 33.28 -11.68
C CYS A 16 12.48 32.05 -11.44
N LEU A 17 12.53 31.03 -12.28
CA LEU A 17 11.70 29.82 -12.14
C LEU A 17 12.32 28.76 -11.22
N ALA A 18 13.63 28.84 -10.92
CA ALA A 18 14.31 27.83 -10.09
C ALA A 18 14.25 28.16 -8.58
N THR A 19 14.05 29.41 -8.19
CA THR A 19 14.05 29.84 -6.78
C THR A 19 12.74 29.58 -6.06
N ALA A 20 11.60 29.52 -6.77
CA ALA A 20 10.30 29.27 -6.16
C ALA A 20 10.13 27.82 -5.67
N CYS A 21 10.59 26.83 -6.45
CA CYS A 21 10.48 25.42 -6.10
C CYS A 21 11.22 25.07 -4.80
N ASN A 22 12.38 25.68 -4.54
CA ASN A 22 13.16 25.38 -3.33
C ASN A 22 12.45 25.80 -2.04
N ARG A 23 11.64 26.86 -2.08
CA ARG A 23 10.94 27.33 -0.89
C ARG A 23 9.81 26.39 -0.48
N GLN A 24 8.98 25.98 -1.45
CA GLN A 24 7.85 25.08 -1.18
C GLN A 24 8.32 23.71 -0.71
N VAL A 25 9.43 23.21 -1.26
CA VAL A 25 10.08 21.97 -0.80
C VAL A 25 10.56 22.11 0.64
N SER A 26 11.27 23.19 0.98
CA SER A 26 11.74 23.43 2.35
C SER A 26 10.58 23.54 3.34
N GLU A 27 9.53 24.27 3.00
CA GLU A 27 8.33 24.42 3.84
C GLU A 27 7.65 23.07 4.08
N ALA A 28 7.55 22.23 3.04
CA ALA A 28 7.00 20.89 3.16
C ALA A 28 7.84 19.98 4.06
N GLU A 29 9.17 19.97 3.90
CA GLU A 29 10.05 19.19 4.77
C GLU A 29 9.98 19.64 6.23
N ASP A 30 9.97 20.95 6.48
CA ASP A 30 9.86 21.50 7.83
C ASP A 30 8.53 21.16 8.49
N ALA A 31 7.43 21.19 7.72
CA ALA A 31 6.12 20.79 8.19
C ALA A 31 6.10 19.29 8.55
N VAL A 32 6.72 18.41 7.75
CA VAL A 32 6.84 16.99 8.09
C VAL A 32 7.71 16.79 9.34
N ARG A 33 8.85 17.48 9.45
CA ARG A 33 9.73 17.43 10.63
C ARG A 33 8.97 17.74 11.91
N TYR A 34 8.08 18.73 11.87
CA TYR A 34 7.27 19.14 13.02
C TYR A 34 6.33 18.04 13.52
N LEU A 35 5.91 17.11 12.65
CA LEU A 35 5.06 15.98 13.02
C LEU A 35 5.86 14.78 13.58
N MET A 36 7.18 14.77 13.42
CA MET A 36 8.01 13.63 13.82
C MET A 36 8.36 13.67 15.31
N LYS A 37 8.50 12.49 15.91
CA LYS A 37 8.93 12.35 17.32
C LYS A 37 10.37 12.82 17.55
N ASP A 38 11.24 12.61 16.57
CA ASP A 38 12.62 13.12 16.52
C ASP A 38 12.78 13.91 15.20
N PRO A 39 12.49 15.23 15.21
CA PRO A 39 12.52 16.08 14.01
C PRO A 39 13.88 16.08 13.30
N ASP A 40 14.97 16.06 14.06
CA ASP A 40 16.35 16.09 13.55
C ASP A 40 16.75 14.77 12.87
N SER A 41 15.99 13.69 13.12
CA SER A 41 16.21 12.40 12.45
C SER A 41 15.61 12.31 11.05
N ALA A 42 14.71 13.22 10.69
CA ALA A 42 13.91 13.13 9.47
C ALA A 42 14.82 13.22 8.23
N ARG A 43 14.67 12.24 7.35
CA ARG A 43 15.36 12.17 6.06
C ARG A 43 14.32 12.21 4.96
N PHE A 44 14.62 12.95 3.90
CA PHE A 44 13.72 13.16 2.78
C PHE A 44 14.34 12.65 1.49
N ARG A 45 13.50 12.17 0.59
CA ARG A 45 13.89 11.86 -0.79
C ARG A 45 12.71 12.08 -1.74
N GLU A 46 13.03 12.25 -3.02
CA GLU A 46 12.05 12.42 -4.09
C GLU A 46 11.04 13.56 -3.85
N VAL A 47 11.47 14.60 -3.12
CA VAL A 47 10.62 15.74 -2.81
C VAL A 47 10.53 16.66 -4.03
N SER A 48 9.33 16.80 -4.58
CA SER A 48 9.06 17.64 -5.75
C SER A 48 7.62 18.14 -5.77
N ALA A 49 7.35 19.15 -6.58
CA ALA A 49 5.97 19.45 -6.94
C ALA A 49 5.32 18.27 -7.67
N CYS A 50 4.02 18.11 -7.53
CA CYS A 50 3.23 17.15 -8.30
C CYS A 50 3.14 17.58 -9.77
N PRO A 51 3.13 16.62 -10.72
CA PRO A 51 3.06 16.91 -12.14
C PRO A 51 1.74 17.59 -12.53
N ASP A 52 0.62 17.14 -11.95
CA ASP A 52 -0.73 17.60 -12.31
C ASP A 52 -1.17 18.82 -11.48
N ASP A 53 -0.56 19.02 -10.32
CA ASP A 53 -0.78 20.16 -9.45
C ASP A 53 0.53 20.71 -8.87
N PRO A 54 1.12 21.76 -9.47
CA PRO A 54 2.36 22.37 -8.99
C PRO A 54 2.27 23.03 -7.60
N THR A 55 1.06 23.21 -7.06
CA THR A 55 0.85 23.74 -5.70
C THR A 55 0.95 22.66 -4.62
N LEU A 56 0.90 21.40 -5.02
CA LEU A 56 1.01 20.23 -4.16
C LEU A 56 2.45 19.71 -4.20
N ILE A 57 3.08 19.57 -3.04
CA ILE A 57 4.38 18.92 -2.89
C ILE A 57 4.15 17.46 -2.54
N ARG A 58 4.87 16.56 -3.21
CA ARG A 58 4.98 15.14 -2.85
C ARG A 58 6.41 14.83 -2.43
N GLY A 59 6.58 13.75 -1.70
CA GLY A 59 7.89 13.15 -1.46
C GLY A 59 7.79 11.97 -0.52
N GLU A 60 8.94 11.52 -0.05
CA GLU A 60 9.00 10.49 0.98
C GLU A 60 9.86 10.94 2.15
N TYR A 61 9.45 10.54 3.36
CA TYR A 61 10.17 10.82 4.59
C TYR A 61 10.49 9.53 5.35
N ASN A 62 11.56 9.53 6.13
CA ASN A 62 11.87 8.48 7.09
C ASN A 62 12.43 9.11 8.36
N ALA A 63 11.88 8.75 9.52
CA ALA A 63 12.28 9.29 10.81
C ALA A 63 12.42 8.15 11.83
N ARG A 64 13.16 8.41 12.91
CA ARG A 64 13.27 7.45 14.03
C ARG A 64 11.94 7.35 14.77
N ASN A 65 11.49 6.12 14.99
CA ASN A 65 10.35 5.84 15.83
C ASN A 65 10.69 5.96 17.32
N GLY A 66 9.72 5.67 18.20
CA GLY A 66 9.90 5.71 19.65
C GLY A 66 10.94 4.74 20.22
N TYR A 67 11.42 3.78 19.42
CA TYR A 67 12.45 2.80 19.77
C TYR A 67 13.84 3.17 19.19
N GLY A 68 13.96 4.34 18.55
CA GLY A 68 15.22 4.82 17.98
C GLY A 68 15.58 4.22 16.61
N ALA A 69 14.69 3.44 16.00
CA ALA A 69 14.92 2.79 14.71
C ALA A 69 14.19 3.51 13.56
N TYR A 70 14.75 3.43 12.35
CA TYR A 70 14.10 3.85 11.11
C TYR A 70 13.24 2.71 10.56
N ALA A 71 11.98 2.98 10.22
CA ALA A 71 11.04 1.97 9.73
C ALA A 71 11.01 1.85 8.20
N GLY A 72 11.53 2.85 7.49
CA GLY A 72 11.47 2.91 6.02
C GLY A 72 10.94 4.26 5.54
N PHE A 73 11.16 4.55 4.26
CA PHE A 73 10.59 5.75 3.65
C PHE A 73 9.09 5.57 3.42
N GLN A 74 8.31 6.57 3.84
CA GLN A 74 6.86 6.62 3.69
C GLN A 74 6.49 7.85 2.87
N PRO A 75 5.47 7.76 1.99
CA PRO A 75 5.05 8.89 1.18
C PRO A 75 4.34 9.95 2.03
N PHE A 76 4.48 11.20 1.63
CA PHE A 76 3.72 12.32 2.16
C PHE A 76 3.33 13.29 1.04
N TYR A 77 2.30 14.08 1.34
CA TYR A 77 1.92 15.26 0.56
C TYR A 77 1.93 16.50 1.45
N HIS A 78 2.12 17.66 0.84
CA HIS A 78 1.98 18.94 1.49
C HIS A 78 1.33 19.96 0.55
N ALA A 79 0.25 20.59 1.01
CA ALA A 79 -0.38 21.72 0.34
C ALA A 79 -0.63 22.85 1.34
N ALA A 80 -0.62 24.10 0.87
CA ALA A 80 -0.75 25.27 1.75
C ALA A 80 -2.12 25.34 2.46
N ASP A 81 -3.17 24.78 1.86
CA ASP A 81 -4.53 24.75 2.36
C ASP A 81 -4.81 23.55 3.29
N THR A 82 -4.18 22.40 3.04
CA THR A 82 -4.41 21.15 3.78
C THR A 82 -3.34 20.87 4.85
N GLY A 83 -2.13 21.40 4.69
CA GLY A 83 -0.98 21.01 5.49
C GLY A 83 -0.35 19.70 5.01
N VAL A 84 0.28 18.96 5.93
CA VAL A 84 0.92 17.68 5.64
C VAL A 84 -0.11 16.54 5.72
N VAL A 85 -0.08 15.66 4.72
CA VAL A 85 -0.89 14.44 4.66
C VAL A 85 0.06 13.24 4.53
N LEU A 86 0.02 12.35 5.51
CA LEU A 86 0.82 11.13 5.61
C LEU A 86 0.01 9.92 5.13
N LEU A 87 0.69 8.79 4.89
CA LEU A 87 0.07 7.55 4.43
C LEU A 87 -1.10 7.06 5.32
N ALA A 88 -1.08 7.36 6.62
CA ALA A 88 -2.12 6.95 7.56
C ALA A 88 -3.35 7.87 7.58
N ASP A 89 -3.27 9.04 6.92
CA ASP A 89 -4.35 10.01 6.91
C ASP A 89 -5.41 9.67 5.85
N GLU A 90 -6.69 9.88 6.18
CA GLU A 90 -7.82 9.57 5.28
C GLU A 90 -7.77 10.32 3.94
N GLN A 91 -7.16 11.52 3.94
CA GLN A 91 -7.03 12.39 2.77
C GLN A 91 -5.93 11.94 1.80
N PHE A 92 -5.13 10.92 2.15
CA PHE A 92 -4.00 10.48 1.35
C PHE A 92 -4.41 10.04 -0.07
N GLY A 93 -5.56 9.37 -0.20
CA GLY A 93 -6.10 8.95 -1.49
C GLY A 93 -6.49 10.13 -2.38
N GLU A 94 -7.13 11.15 -1.80
CA GLU A 94 -7.50 12.39 -2.50
C GLU A 94 -6.25 13.13 -3.01
N MET A 95 -5.24 13.28 -2.16
CA MET A 95 -3.98 13.94 -2.53
C MET A 95 -3.23 13.17 -3.62
N THR A 96 -3.29 11.83 -3.58
CA THR A 96 -2.73 10.99 -4.65
C THR A 96 -3.47 11.22 -5.97
N GLY A 97 -4.80 11.24 -5.96
CA GLY A 97 -5.61 11.55 -7.14
C GLY A 97 -5.32 12.97 -7.69
N ARG A 98 -5.14 13.95 -6.81
CA ARG A 98 -4.78 15.32 -7.19
C ARG A 98 -3.36 15.41 -7.79
N CYS A 99 -2.43 14.59 -7.30
CA CYS A 99 -1.04 14.59 -7.75
C CYS A 99 -0.81 13.89 -9.10
N TYR A 100 -1.60 12.84 -9.40
CA TYR A 100 -1.40 11.95 -10.56
C TYR A 100 -2.65 11.74 -11.44
N GLY A 101 -3.78 12.40 -11.16
CA GLY A 101 -5.10 12.06 -11.69
C GLY A 101 -5.29 12.20 -13.20
N THR A 102 -4.37 12.80 -13.94
CA THR A 102 -4.41 12.83 -15.41
C THR A 102 -3.60 11.71 -16.07
N ASP A 103 -2.67 11.09 -15.34
CA ASP A 103 -1.73 10.08 -15.87
C ASP A 103 -1.75 8.72 -15.14
N ALA A 104 -2.14 8.65 -13.86
CA ALA A 104 -2.23 7.40 -13.10
C ALA A 104 -3.57 6.67 -13.29
N ALA A 105 -4.64 7.42 -13.59
CA ALA A 105 -5.86 6.87 -14.14
C ALA A 105 -5.70 6.87 -15.67
N GLY A 106 -4.94 5.90 -16.20
CA GLY A 106 -4.98 5.63 -17.63
C GLY A 106 -6.44 5.48 -18.04
N ASP A 107 -6.94 6.46 -18.80
CA ASP A 107 -8.31 6.53 -19.32
C ASP A 107 -9.42 6.57 -18.24
N PRO A 108 -10.23 7.65 -18.12
CA PRO A 108 -11.42 7.66 -17.25
C PRO A 108 -12.48 6.59 -17.61
N ALA A 109 -12.27 5.83 -18.69
CA ALA A 109 -13.10 4.69 -19.07
C ALA A 109 -12.85 3.40 -18.27
N ILE A 110 -11.74 3.28 -17.51
CA ILE A 110 -11.53 2.09 -16.67
C ILE A 110 -12.14 2.35 -15.30
N ALA A 111 -13.46 2.11 -15.19
CA ALA A 111 -14.12 2.02 -13.90
C ALA A 111 -13.28 1.11 -12.98
N SER A 112 -12.99 1.59 -11.77
CA SER A 112 -12.33 0.78 -10.74
C SER A 112 -13.02 -0.57 -10.69
N PRO A 113 -12.30 -1.72 -10.68
CA PRO A 113 -12.92 -3.04 -10.61
C PRO A 113 -13.84 -3.17 -9.39
N VAL A 114 -13.61 -2.35 -8.36
CA VAL A 114 -14.45 -2.25 -7.16
C VAL A 114 -15.78 -1.53 -7.43
N ASP A 115 -15.78 -0.49 -8.27
CA ASP A 115 -17.01 0.23 -8.64
C ASP A 115 -17.80 -0.53 -9.70
N ALA A 116 -17.13 -1.24 -10.61
CA ALA A 116 -17.76 -2.18 -11.52
C ALA A 116 -18.47 -3.32 -10.76
N ALA A 117 -17.89 -3.80 -9.65
CA ALA A 117 -18.53 -4.81 -8.80
C ALA A 117 -19.75 -4.29 -8.03
N ARG A 118 -19.82 -2.99 -7.72
CA ARG A 118 -21.00 -2.37 -7.07
C ARG A 118 -22.15 -2.09 -8.04
N LEU A 119 -21.85 -1.92 -9.33
CA LEU A 119 -22.83 -1.74 -10.39
C LEU A 119 -23.21 -3.05 -11.09
N ALA A 120 -22.56 -4.17 -10.74
CA ALA A 120 -22.97 -5.46 -11.22
C ALA A 120 -24.41 -5.74 -10.76
N PRO A 121 -25.29 -6.27 -11.64
CA PRO A 121 -26.60 -6.74 -11.21
C PRO A 121 -26.42 -7.81 -10.13
N ASP A 122 -27.39 -7.89 -9.21
CA ASP A 122 -27.40 -8.93 -8.18
C ASP A 122 -27.07 -10.29 -8.83
N PRO A 123 -26.19 -11.10 -8.20
CA PRO A 123 -25.85 -12.42 -8.71
C PRO A 123 -27.13 -13.16 -9.06
N LEU A 124 -27.23 -13.63 -10.31
CA LEU A 124 -28.40 -14.38 -10.75
C LEU A 124 -28.63 -15.54 -9.76
N PRO A 125 -29.89 -15.81 -9.38
CA PRO A 125 -30.19 -16.93 -8.50
C PRO A 125 -29.60 -18.20 -9.10
N ILE A 126 -28.76 -18.88 -8.33
CA ILE A 126 -28.17 -20.15 -8.73
C ILE A 126 -29.35 -21.10 -9.00
N PRO A 127 -29.43 -21.71 -10.19
CA PRO A 127 -30.60 -22.50 -10.56
C PRO A 127 -30.70 -23.72 -9.63
N ALA A 128 -31.91 -24.07 -9.18
CA ALA A 128 -32.13 -25.05 -8.10
C ALA A 128 -31.65 -26.48 -8.44
N ASP A 129 -31.31 -26.72 -9.69
CA ASP A 129 -30.76 -27.96 -10.25
C ASP A 129 -29.23 -27.92 -10.41
N TYR A 130 -28.54 -26.93 -9.83
CA TYR A 130 -27.08 -26.98 -9.75
C TYR A 130 -26.66 -28.18 -8.89
N GLU A 131 -26.26 -29.26 -9.56
CA GLU A 131 -25.48 -30.31 -8.93
C GLU A 131 -24.05 -29.78 -8.82
N ALA A 132 -23.59 -29.54 -7.59
CA ALA A 132 -22.19 -29.17 -7.35
C ALA A 132 -21.31 -30.19 -8.06
N ALA A 133 -20.32 -29.71 -8.83
CA ALA A 133 -19.37 -30.60 -9.50
C ALA A 133 -18.82 -31.60 -8.46
N PRO A 134 -18.75 -32.90 -8.79
CA PRO A 134 -18.25 -33.90 -7.85
C PRO A 134 -16.88 -33.45 -7.35
N GLU A 135 -16.69 -33.42 -6.03
CA GLU A 135 -15.41 -33.02 -5.45
C GLU A 135 -14.30 -33.86 -6.11
N PRO A 136 -13.24 -33.21 -6.64
CA PRO A 136 -12.17 -33.95 -7.29
C PRO A 136 -11.59 -34.94 -6.29
N GLN A 137 -11.60 -36.22 -6.67
CA GLN A 137 -11.10 -37.34 -5.86
C GLN A 137 -9.56 -37.36 -5.82
N GLY A 138 -8.94 -36.22 -5.54
CA GLY A 138 -7.52 -36.14 -5.24
C GLY A 138 -7.29 -36.59 -3.81
N THR A 139 -6.36 -37.54 -3.61
CA THR A 139 -5.82 -37.78 -2.27
C THR A 139 -5.33 -36.46 -1.70
N PRO A 140 -5.71 -36.08 -0.46
CA PRO A 140 -5.26 -34.83 0.13
C PRO A 140 -3.73 -34.78 0.09
N ARG A 141 -3.20 -33.82 -0.67
CA ARG A 141 -1.76 -33.53 -0.71
C ARG A 141 -1.38 -32.92 0.63
N CYS A 142 -0.49 -33.59 1.34
CA CYS A 142 0.10 -33.09 2.57
C CYS A 142 1.60 -32.84 2.36
N LEU A 143 2.16 -31.89 3.11
CA LEU A 143 3.59 -31.65 3.16
C LEU A 143 4.10 -32.05 4.54
N GLY A 144 4.70 -33.24 4.64
CA GLY A 144 5.07 -33.81 5.95
C GLY A 144 3.83 -34.16 6.78
N ASP A 145 3.71 -33.58 7.97
CA ASP A 145 2.56 -33.68 8.87
C ASP A 145 1.50 -32.59 8.63
N TYR A 146 1.79 -31.62 7.77
CA TYR A 146 0.84 -30.56 7.42
C TYR A 146 -0.12 -30.99 6.32
N CYS A 147 -1.39 -31.16 6.68
CA CYS A 147 -2.49 -31.42 5.75
C CYS A 147 -3.48 -30.23 5.77
N PRO A 148 -3.54 -29.37 4.73
CA PRO A 148 -4.39 -28.17 4.71
C PRO A 148 -5.89 -28.49 4.75
N CYS A 149 -6.31 -29.67 4.28
CA CYS A 149 -7.70 -30.11 4.34
C CYS A 149 -8.06 -30.93 5.59
N ASP A 150 -7.17 -31.05 6.58
CA ASP A 150 -7.49 -31.73 7.84
C ASP A 150 -8.28 -30.80 8.76
N THR A 151 -9.61 -30.83 8.64
CA THR A 151 -10.52 -30.03 9.46
C THR A 151 -10.65 -30.55 10.90
N ALA A 152 -10.04 -31.69 11.23
CA ALA A 152 -10.03 -32.21 12.59
C ALA A 152 -8.87 -31.63 13.43
N ASP A 153 -7.89 -30.98 12.79
CA ASP A 153 -6.80 -30.30 13.47
C ASP A 153 -7.35 -29.08 14.26
N PRO A 154 -7.08 -28.97 15.58
CA PRO A 154 -7.52 -27.82 16.37
C PRO A 154 -6.93 -26.48 15.91
N ASP A 155 -5.85 -26.51 15.13
CA ASP A 155 -5.23 -25.32 14.53
C ASP A 155 -5.72 -25.04 13.09
N TYR A 156 -6.73 -25.77 12.60
CA TYR A 156 -7.32 -25.54 11.28
C TYR A 156 -7.91 -24.13 11.15
N GLY A 157 -7.67 -23.48 10.01
CA GLY A 157 -8.30 -22.21 9.61
C GLY A 157 -7.37 -21.31 8.77
N GLY A 158 -7.80 -20.08 8.47
CA GLY A 158 -6.93 -19.08 7.83
C GLY A 158 -6.36 -19.56 6.50
N ALA A 159 -5.04 -19.71 6.40
CA ALA A 159 -4.40 -20.20 5.17
C ALA A 159 -4.85 -21.62 4.78
N ASP A 160 -5.23 -22.46 5.74
CA ASP A 160 -5.67 -23.84 5.49
C ASP A 160 -6.94 -23.88 4.63
N GLU A 161 -7.89 -22.98 4.89
CA GLU A 161 -9.17 -22.91 4.19
C GLU A 161 -8.97 -22.57 2.72
N THR A 162 -8.15 -21.54 2.45
CA THR A 162 -7.83 -21.11 1.09
C THR A 162 -7.09 -22.19 0.31
N ILE A 163 -6.05 -22.78 0.92
CA ILE A 163 -5.25 -23.82 0.29
C ILE A 163 -6.11 -25.06 0.02
N CYS A 164 -6.95 -25.47 0.98
CA CYS A 164 -7.84 -26.60 0.79
C CYS A 164 -8.89 -26.34 -0.31
N ALA A 165 -9.46 -25.12 -0.35
CA ALA A 165 -10.39 -24.74 -1.40
C ALA A 165 -9.73 -24.78 -2.78
N ASP A 166 -8.51 -24.27 -2.92
CA ASP A 166 -7.75 -24.32 -4.18
C ASP A 166 -7.50 -25.77 -4.62
N MET A 167 -7.10 -26.65 -3.69
CA MET A 167 -6.94 -28.09 -3.97
C MET A 167 -8.25 -28.74 -4.42
N LYS A 168 -9.37 -28.44 -3.75
CA LYS A 168 -10.71 -28.93 -4.12
C LYS A 168 -11.20 -28.37 -5.45
N LEU A 169 -10.66 -27.25 -5.92
CA LEU A 169 -10.93 -26.72 -7.25
C LEU A 169 -9.98 -27.28 -8.32
N GLY A 170 -9.08 -28.20 -7.93
CA GLY A 170 -8.07 -28.77 -8.83
C GLY A 170 -6.99 -27.75 -9.23
N ARG A 171 -6.85 -26.64 -8.50
CA ARG A 171 -5.79 -25.67 -8.72
C ARG A 171 -4.48 -26.25 -8.21
N GLU A 172 -3.39 -25.89 -8.89
CA GLU A 172 -2.07 -26.33 -8.49
C GLU A 172 -1.66 -25.62 -7.20
N VAL A 173 -1.45 -26.40 -6.14
CA VAL A 173 -0.86 -25.94 -4.88
C VAL A 173 0.52 -26.57 -4.78
N ASP A 174 1.56 -25.75 -4.94
CA ASP A 174 2.94 -26.18 -4.83
C ASP A 174 3.44 -26.30 -3.38
N ASP A 175 4.62 -26.87 -3.20
CA ASP A 175 5.21 -27.09 -1.87
C ASP A 175 5.58 -25.78 -1.16
N THR A 176 5.77 -24.68 -1.88
CA THR A 176 6.03 -23.35 -1.28
C THR A 176 4.78 -22.85 -0.59
N ILE A 177 3.62 -22.97 -1.23
CA ILE A 177 2.32 -22.62 -0.66
C ILE A 177 2.02 -23.52 0.55
N LEU A 178 2.26 -24.82 0.44
CA LEU A 178 2.10 -25.76 1.57
C LEU A 178 3.05 -25.42 2.73
N SER A 179 4.31 -25.07 2.47
CA SER A 179 5.27 -24.68 3.50
C SER A 179 4.87 -23.38 4.20
N ALA A 180 4.32 -22.41 3.46
CA ALA A 180 3.80 -21.18 4.05
C ALA A 180 2.58 -21.47 4.94
N GLY A 181 1.66 -22.32 4.49
CA GLY A 181 0.52 -22.78 5.26
C GLY A 181 0.93 -23.48 6.57
N ALA A 182 1.89 -24.41 6.49
CA ALA A 182 2.45 -25.09 7.65
C ALA A 182 3.03 -24.11 8.69
N THR A 183 3.81 -23.14 8.23
CA THR A 183 4.40 -22.10 9.10
C THR A 183 3.31 -21.28 9.81
N MET A 184 2.24 -20.91 9.10
CA MET A 184 1.12 -20.15 9.69
C MET A 184 0.31 -20.99 10.69
N ARG A 185 0.20 -22.30 10.48
CA ARG A 185 -0.42 -23.22 11.45
C ARG A 185 0.45 -23.34 12.71
N ASP A 186 1.76 -23.46 12.57
CA ASP A 186 2.68 -23.51 13.71
C ASP A 186 2.65 -22.22 14.55
N VAL A 187 2.54 -21.06 13.91
CA VAL A 187 2.38 -19.78 14.63
C VAL A 187 1.10 -19.78 15.46
N ARG A 188 -0.03 -20.22 14.90
CA ARG A 188 -1.30 -20.31 15.65
C ARG A 188 -1.22 -21.30 16.81
N ARG A 189 -0.57 -22.44 16.59
CA ARG A 189 -0.30 -23.42 17.65
C ARG A 189 0.48 -22.79 18.81
N GLN A 190 1.55 -22.06 18.50
CA GLN A 190 2.35 -21.36 19.53
C GLN A 190 1.52 -20.33 20.30
N ILE A 191 0.75 -19.49 19.61
CA ILE A 191 -0.13 -18.49 20.26
C ILE A 191 -1.10 -19.17 21.23
N ARG A 192 -1.78 -20.24 20.79
CA ARG A 192 -2.70 -21.01 21.63
C ARG A 192 -2.00 -21.63 22.85
N THR A 193 -0.77 -22.12 22.70
CA THR A 193 0.02 -22.61 23.84
C THR A 193 0.32 -21.51 24.84
N PHE A 194 0.77 -20.33 24.38
CA PHE A 194 1.03 -19.18 25.25
C PHE A 194 -0.23 -18.68 25.97
N ASP A 195 -1.36 -18.59 25.27
CA ASP A 195 -2.63 -18.18 25.86
C ASP A 195 -3.18 -19.24 26.84
N GLY A 196 -2.91 -20.52 26.59
CA GLY A 196 -3.30 -21.61 27.48
C GLY A 196 -2.50 -21.67 28.78
N GLU A 197 -1.21 -21.31 28.77
CA GLU A 197 -0.35 -21.31 29.96
C GLU A 197 -0.61 -20.11 30.89
N SER A 198 -1.18 -19.01 30.38
CA SER A 198 -1.47 -17.81 31.17
C SER A 198 -2.72 -17.91 32.06
N GLY A 199 -3.49 -19.00 31.98
CA GLY A 199 -4.65 -19.28 32.84
C GLY A 199 -4.33 -19.95 34.19
N GLY A 200 -3.07 -20.24 34.48
CA GLY A 200 -2.62 -20.92 35.69
C GLY A 200 -2.20 -19.97 36.82
N GLY A 201 -3.17 -19.36 37.50
CA GLY A 201 -3.08 -18.89 38.90
C GLY A 201 -1.94 -17.93 39.30
N PHE A 202 -2.28 -16.64 39.39
CA PHE A 202 -1.75 -15.76 40.43
C PHE A 202 -2.85 -15.48 41.46
#